data_AF-A0A2D9VG93-F1
#
_entry.id   AF-A0A2D9VG93-F1
#
_cell.length_a   1.000
_cell.length_b   1.000
_cell.length_c   1.000
_cell.angle_alpha   90.00
_cell.angle_beta   90.00
_cell.angle_gamma   90.00
#
_symmetry.space_group_name_H-M   'P 1'
#
loop_
_entity.id
_entity.type
_entity.pdbx_description
1 polymer ?
#
loop_
_entity_poly.entity_id
_entity_poly.type
_entity_poly.pdbx_seq_one_letter_code
_entity_poly.pdbx_strand_id
1 'polypeptide(L)'
;MINLIYIYFLISILFNQERGWTHPETGWEVISGTHMAIYMVSNIYIDNQEAEENHSDAIGVFFENQCIGWDYYNSGLTIIPTIGDDGNNPNFPIDGSLVSLYIYDDSEDVILELQSLEEIPLWNVDTWQNISNLYSCQHNIPIDENGICIDNCNIDPNLDQNIDILDIMTLIDIVLYCSNCEIDCGDINNDNQLDLQDIIIILEIILSN
;
A
#
# COMPACT_ATOMS: atom_id res chain seq x y z
N MET A 1 50.93 5.15 7.64
CA MET A 1 49.60 5.60 7.13
C MET A 1 48.90 4.55 6.28
N ILE A 2 49.59 3.78 5.42
CA ILE A 2 48.97 2.75 4.57
C ILE A 2 48.31 1.60 5.39
N ASN A 3 48.85 1.23 6.55
CA ASN A 3 48.26 0.16 7.38
C ASN A 3 46.94 0.50 8.09
N LEU A 4 46.63 1.78 8.35
CA LEU A 4 45.34 2.12 8.98
C LEU A 4 44.17 1.98 7.99
N ILE A 5 44.39 2.28 6.71
CA ILE A 5 43.34 2.22 5.67
C ILE A 5 42.86 0.78 5.49
N TYR A 6 43.77 -0.20 5.45
CA TYR A 6 43.40 -1.62 5.36
C TYR A 6 42.66 -2.12 6.60
N ILE A 7 42.99 -1.60 7.78
CA ILE A 7 42.30 -1.95 9.04
C ILE A 7 40.88 -1.37 9.03
N TYR A 8 40.68 -0.12 8.62
CA TYR A 8 39.33 0.45 8.47
C TYR A 8 38.49 -0.27 7.41
N PHE A 9 39.10 -0.69 6.30
CA PHE A 9 38.42 -1.46 5.26
C PHE A 9 38.05 -2.89 5.71
N LEU A 10 38.90 -3.53 6.53
CA LEU A 10 38.59 -4.83 7.13
C LEU A 10 37.51 -4.71 8.22
N ILE A 11 37.50 -3.60 8.96
CA ILE A 11 36.49 -3.34 9.99
C ILE A 11 35.11 -3.06 9.36
N SER A 12 35.03 -2.36 8.22
CA SER A 12 33.74 -2.16 7.52
C SER A 12 33.11 -3.46 7.02
N ILE A 13 33.92 -4.46 6.65
CA ILE A 13 33.42 -5.79 6.25
C ILE A 13 32.87 -6.56 7.47
N LEU A 14 33.43 -6.32 8.66
CA LEU A 14 33.01 -6.99 9.90
C LEU A 14 31.71 -6.41 10.51
N PHE A 15 31.29 -5.21 10.10
CA PHE A 15 30.05 -4.58 10.58
C PHE A 15 28.84 -4.82 9.67
N ASN A 16 28.98 -5.52 8.55
CA ASN A 16 27.85 -5.91 7.72
C ASN A 16 27.28 -7.26 8.22
N GLN A 17 26.68 -7.23 9.42
CA GLN A 17 26.00 -8.40 10.00
C GLN A 17 24.52 -8.49 9.64
N GLU A 18 23.99 -7.52 8.91
CA GLU A 18 22.62 -7.59 8.41
C GLU A 18 22.61 -8.41 7.12
N ARG A 19 22.28 -9.70 7.27
CA ARG A 19 21.93 -10.58 6.16
C ARG A 19 20.53 -10.24 5.69
N GLY A 20 20.41 -9.06 5.11
CA GLY A 20 19.19 -8.56 4.53
C GLY A 20 19.43 -7.73 3.29
N TRP A 21 18.43 -7.68 2.43
CA TRP A 21 18.38 -6.75 1.31
C TRP A 21 17.40 -5.64 1.69
N THR A 22 17.89 -4.40 1.70
CA THR A 22 17.09 -3.21 1.92
C THR A 22 16.64 -2.62 0.59
N HIS A 23 15.36 -2.31 0.45
CA HIS A 23 14.84 -1.53 -0.66
C HIS A 23 15.36 -0.09 -0.54
N PRO A 24 16.05 0.45 -1.56
CA PRO A 24 16.80 1.70 -1.43
C PRO A 24 15.95 2.92 -1.08
N GLU A 25 14.74 2.99 -1.64
CA GLU A 25 13.85 4.15 -1.57
C GLU A 25 13.01 4.15 -0.29
N THR A 26 12.51 2.98 0.11
CA THR A 26 11.58 2.85 1.24
C THR A 26 12.25 2.45 2.55
N GLY A 27 13.46 1.90 2.48
CA GLY A 27 14.14 1.31 3.64
C GLY A 27 13.50 0.01 4.13
N TRP A 28 12.65 -0.65 3.33
CA TRP A 28 12.08 -1.95 3.67
C TRP A 28 13.17 -3.02 3.68
N GLU A 29 13.16 -3.88 4.69
CA GLU A 29 14.25 -4.83 4.92
C GLU A 29 13.73 -6.26 5.01
N VAL A 30 14.39 -7.17 4.28
CA VAL A 30 14.21 -8.61 4.49
C VAL A 30 15.27 -9.07 5.47
N ILE A 31 14.89 -9.49 6.67
CA ILE A 31 15.83 -10.15 7.59
C ILE A 31 15.85 -11.67 7.37
N SER A 32 16.87 -12.34 7.90
CA SER A 32 16.94 -13.81 7.85
C SER A 32 16.21 -14.43 9.05
N GLY A 33 15.44 -15.50 8.81
CA GLY A 33 14.80 -16.30 9.86
C GLY A 33 14.51 -17.73 9.41
N THR A 34 14.16 -18.61 10.34
CA THR A 34 13.83 -20.02 10.03
C THR A 34 12.34 -20.31 9.89
N HIS A 35 11.48 -19.46 10.47
CA HIS A 35 10.04 -19.53 10.26
C HIS A 35 9.68 -18.60 9.09
N MET A 36 9.16 -19.18 8.02
CA MET A 36 8.89 -18.45 6.78
C MET A 36 7.50 -18.75 6.24
N ALA A 37 6.91 -17.77 5.56
CA ALA A 37 5.74 -17.93 4.71
C ALA A 37 5.97 -17.21 3.38
N ILE A 38 5.27 -17.61 2.32
CA ILE A 38 5.40 -17.00 0.99
C ILE A 38 4.06 -16.42 0.57
N TYR A 39 4.06 -15.14 0.18
CA TYR A 39 2.93 -14.51 -0.51
C TYR A 39 3.23 -14.44 -2.00
N MET A 40 2.33 -14.99 -2.81
CA MET A 40 2.37 -14.97 -4.26
C MET A 40 1.27 -14.04 -4.75
N VAL A 41 1.67 -12.90 -5.29
CA VAL A 41 0.75 -11.85 -5.76
C VAL A 41 0.79 -11.81 -7.28
N SER A 42 -0.36 -11.86 -7.94
CA SER A 42 -0.42 -11.91 -9.41
C SER A 42 -0.59 -10.55 -10.07
N ASN A 43 -1.69 -9.86 -9.79
CA ASN A 43 -2.01 -8.57 -10.41
C ASN A 43 -2.10 -7.49 -9.35
N ILE A 44 -1.49 -6.33 -9.63
CA ILE A 44 -1.61 -5.14 -8.80
C ILE A 44 -2.02 -3.97 -9.67
N TYR A 45 -2.97 -3.19 -9.17
CA TYR A 45 -3.43 -1.98 -9.83
C TYR A 45 -3.25 -0.76 -8.93
N ILE A 46 -2.66 0.30 -9.47
CA ILE A 46 -2.56 1.62 -8.85
C ILE A 46 -3.40 2.57 -9.71
N ASP A 47 -4.39 3.24 -9.12
CA ASP A 47 -5.30 4.16 -9.82
C ASP A 47 -5.88 3.58 -11.11
N ASN A 48 -6.36 2.33 -11.03
CA ASN A 48 -6.94 1.57 -12.14
C ASN A 48 -5.96 1.22 -13.28
N GLN A 49 -4.67 1.44 -13.10
CA GLN A 49 -3.60 1.03 -14.03
C GLN A 49 -2.76 -0.08 -13.42
N GLU A 50 -2.21 -0.97 -14.25
CA GLU A 50 -1.30 -2.01 -13.76
C GLU A 50 -0.02 -1.36 -13.21
N ALA A 51 0.47 -1.87 -12.06
CA ALA A 51 1.71 -1.39 -11.46
C ALA A 51 2.92 -1.52 -12.40
N GLU A 52 3.94 -0.70 -12.19
CA GLU A 52 5.10 -0.61 -13.07
C GLU A 52 6.16 -1.69 -12.75
N GLU A 53 6.68 -2.34 -13.80
CA GLU A 53 7.75 -3.33 -13.71
C GLU A 53 9.15 -2.71 -13.89
N ASN A 54 10.18 -3.57 -13.81
CA ASN A 54 11.62 -3.29 -14.03
C ASN A 54 12.32 -2.66 -12.83
N HIS A 55 11.90 -3.05 -11.63
CA HIS A 55 12.42 -2.54 -10.36
C HIS A 55 12.08 -1.07 -10.11
N SER A 56 10.92 -0.61 -10.58
CA SER A 56 10.30 0.64 -10.14
C SER A 56 9.46 0.37 -8.90
N ASP A 57 8.29 -0.26 -9.06
CA ASP A 57 7.39 -0.47 -7.94
C ASP A 57 7.82 -1.65 -7.07
N ALA A 58 7.57 -1.55 -5.77
CA ALA A 58 7.92 -2.58 -4.80
C ALA A 58 6.75 -2.90 -3.88
N ILE A 59 6.59 -4.17 -3.54
CA ILE A 59 5.54 -4.64 -2.63
C ILE A 59 6.19 -5.05 -1.31
N GLY A 60 5.65 -4.54 -0.21
CA GLY A 60 6.04 -4.92 1.13
C GLY A 60 4.90 -5.61 1.88
N VAL A 61 5.24 -6.65 2.63
CA VAL A 61 4.33 -7.31 3.58
C VAL A 61 4.74 -6.89 5.00
N PHE A 62 3.75 -6.51 5.79
CA PHE A 62 3.93 -5.90 7.09
C PHE A 62 3.17 -6.64 8.17
N PHE A 63 3.84 -6.86 9.30
CA PHE A 63 3.20 -7.21 10.55
C PHE A 63 3.22 -5.98 11.45
N GLU A 64 2.03 -5.46 11.79
CA GLU A 64 1.88 -4.12 12.37
C GLU A 64 2.61 -3.09 11.48
N ASN A 65 3.62 -2.40 12.00
CA ASN A 65 4.40 -1.41 11.24
C ASN A 65 5.79 -1.93 10.82
N GLN A 66 6.04 -3.23 10.96
CA GLN A 66 7.32 -3.85 10.64
C GLN A 66 7.24 -4.58 9.30
N CYS A 67 8.10 -4.20 8.35
CA CYS A 67 8.29 -4.97 7.13
C CYS A 67 8.88 -6.34 7.49
N ILE A 68 8.19 -7.40 7.06
CA ILE A 68 8.60 -8.80 7.29
C ILE A 68 9.04 -9.50 6.00
N GLY A 69 8.91 -8.83 4.86
CA GLY A 69 9.30 -9.29 3.53
C GLY A 69 8.92 -8.26 2.48
N TRP A 70 9.71 -8.14 1.42
CA TRP A 70 9.40 -7.29 0.27
C TRP A 70 10.02 -7.88 -1.01
N ASP A 71 9.48 -7.52 -2.17
CA ASP A 71 10.10 -7.77 -3.47
C ASP A 71 9.64 -6.69 -4.48
N TYR A 72 10.36 -6.53 -5.58
CA TYR A 72 9.93 -5.68 -6.68
C TYR A 72 8.72 -6.29 -7.39
N TYR A 73 7.78 -5.44 -7.80
CA TYR A 73 6.66 -5.87 -8.61
C TYR A 73 7.14 -6.45 -9.95
N ASN A 74 6.51 -7.55 -10.34
CA ASN A 74 6.70 -8.20 -11.63
C ASN A 74 5.35 -8.71 -12.13
N SER A 75 4.99 -8.37 -13.37
CA SER A 75 3.69 -8.75 -13.92
C SER A 75 3.53 -10.26 -14.00
N GLY A 76 2.33 -10.70 -13.65
CA GLY A 76 1.92 -12.09 -13.63
C GLY A 76 2.21 -12.82 -12.32
N LEU A 77 3.39 -12.62 -11.72
CA LEU A 77 3.71 -13.20 -10.42
C LEU A 77 4.88 -12.49 -9.72
N THR A 78 4.58 -11.91 -8.57
CA THR A 78 5.56 -11.48 -7.57
C THR A 78 5.55 -12.46 -6.40
N ILE A 79 6.73 -12.89 -5.93
CA ILE A 79 6.88 -13.88 -4.86
C ILE A 79 7.59 -13.19 -3.70
N ILE A 80 6.90 -13.00 -2.58
CA ILE A 80 7.42 -12.28 -1.42
C ILE A 80 7.62 -13.28 -0.27
N PRO A 81 8.87 -13.70 0.01
CA PRO A 81 9.18 -14.45 1.21
C PRO A 81 9.06 -13.54 2.44
N THR A 82 8.42 -14.05 3.49
CA THR A 82 8.23 -13.34 4.75
C THR A 82 8.77 -14.16 5.92
N ILE A 83 9.21 -13.48 6.98
CA ILE A 83 9.75 -14.10 8.19
C ILE A 83 8.73 -14.01 9.33
N GLY A 84 8.76 -15.00 10.24
CA GLY A 84 8.00 -15.02 11.48
C GLY A 84 8.86 -15.16 12.73
N ASP A 85 8.19 -15.23 13.89
CA ASP A 85 8.86 -15.47 15.17
C ASP A 85 9.44 -16.88 15.24
N ASP A 86 10.77 -16.95 15.14
CA ASP A 86 11.59 -18.17 15.27
C ASP A 86 12.40 -18.21 16.58
N GLY A 87 12.09 -17.33 17.53
CA GLY A 87 12.82 -17.13 18.79
C GLY A 87 14.05 -16.22 18.69
N ASN A 88 14.63 -16.02 17.50
CA ASN A 88 15.60 -14.94 17.27
C ASN A 88 14.88 -13.63 16.88
N ASN A 89 13.68 -13.77 16.31
CA ASN A 89 12.83 -12.68 15.85
C ASN A 89 11.50 -12.61 16.66
N PRO A 90 11.53 -12.42 17.99
CA PRO A 90 10.35 -12.57 18.86
C PRO A 90 9.22 -11.55 18.66
N ASN A 91 9.46 -10.51 17.84
CA ASN A 91 8.46 -9.49 17.53
C ASN A 91 7.79 -9.71 16.16
N PHE A 92 8.12 -10.80 15.47
CA PHE A 92 7.59 -11.15 14.15
C PHE A 92 6.30 -11.96 14.27
N PRO A 93 5.52 -12.11 13.18
CA PRO A 93 4.24 -12.82 13.25
C PRO A 93 4.38 -14.28 13.68
N ILE A 94 3.34 -14.76 14.36
CA ILE A 94 3.08 -16.17 14.65
C ILE A 94 1.92 -16.67 13.79
N ASP A 95 1.66 -17.98 13.78
CA ASP A 95 0.52 -18.57 13.07
C ASP A 95 -0.80 -17.86 13.39
N GLY A 96 -1.52 -17.46 12.33
CA GLY A 96 -2.79 -16.74 12.42
C GLY A 96 -2.66 -15.22 12.56
N SER A 97 -1.46 -14.65 12.48
CA SER A 97 -1.28 -13.20 12.53
C SER A 97 -1.83 -12.52 11.28
N LEU A 98 -2.45 -11.35 11.47
CA LEU A 98 -2.84 -10.48 10.36
C LEU A 98 -1.61 -9.78 9.79
N VAL A 99 -1.61 -9.55 8.49
CA VAL A 99 -0.58 -8.77 7.79
C VAL A 99 -1.24 -7.72 6.91
N SER A 100 -0.55 -6.61 6.71
CA SER A 100 -0.91 -5.57 5.76
C SER A 100 0.04 -5.63 4.58
N LEU A 101 -0.43 -5.26 3.40
CA LEU A 101 0.39 -5.17 2.20
C LEU A 101 0.43 -3.71 1.76
N TYR A 102 1.61 -3.26 1.33
CA TYR A 102 1.82 -1.92 0.82
C TYR A 102 2.55 -1.99 -0.50
N ILE A 103 2.31 -1.02 -1.38
CA ILE A 103 3.07 -0.80 -2.59
C ILE A 103 3.79 0.55 -2.50
N TYR A 104 5.05 0.56 -2.89
CA TYR A 104 5.76 1.77 -3.23
C TYR A 104 5.60 2.01 -4.71
N ASP A 105 5.02 3.15 -5.05
CA ASP A 105 4.88 3.67 -6.41
C ASP A 105 6.08 4.59 -6.69
N ASP A 106 6.99 4.15 -7.56
CA ASP A 106 8.21 4.91 -7.89
C ASP A 106 7.91 6.18 -8.69
N SER A 107 6.81 6.18 -9.46
CA SER A 107 6.47 7.28 -10.36
C SER A 107 6.04 8.53 -9.59
N GLU A 108 5.36 8.34 -8.46
CA GLU A 108 4.86 9.40 -7.58
C GLU A 108 5.64 9.52 -6.25
N ASP A 109 6.60 8.62 -5.97
CA ASP A 109 7.40 8.55 -4.73
C ASP A 109 6.51 8.48 -3.47
N VAL A 110 5.55 7.54 -3.49
CA VAL A 110 4.57 7.35 -2.41
C VAL A 110 4.44 5.88 -2.01
N ILE A 111 4.11 5.65 -0.74
CA ILE A 111 3.72 4.34 -0.22
C ILE A 111 2.21 4.34 -0.02
N LEU A 112 1.55 3.37 -0.64
CA LEU A 112 0.12 3.21 -0.60
C LEU A 112 -0.27 1.84 -0.03
N GLU A 113 -1.40 1.78 0.66
CA GLU A 113 -1.96 0.54 1.20
C GLU A 113 -2.64 -0.28 0.10
N LEU A 114 -2.28 -1.56 0.01
CA LEU A 114 -2.88 -2.50 -0.91
C LEU A 114 -4.15 -3.11 -0.30
N GLN A 115 -5.25 -2.91 -0.99
CA GLN A 115 -6.57 -3.42 -0.67
C GLN A 115 -6.93 -4.63 -1.54
N SER A 116 -7.86 -5.46 -1.08
CA SER A 116 -8.37 -6.60 -1.84
C SER A 116 -9.87 -6.76 -1.67
N LEU A 117 -10.54 -7.24 -2.72
CA LEU A 117 -11.94 -7.68 -2.66
C LEU A 117 -12.09 -9.02 -1.92
N GLU A 118 -10.99 -9.76 -1.76
CA GLU A 118 -10.93 -11.03 -1.04
C GLU A 118 -10.20 -10.86 0.30
N GLU A 119 -10.45 -11.76 1.25
CA GLU A 119 -9.73 -11.72 2.52
C GLU A 119 -8.24 -12.04 2.32
N ILE A 120 -7.37 -11.16 2.81
CA ILE A 120 -5.92 -11.36 2.77
C ILE A 120 -5.57 -12.54 3.70
N PRO A 121 -4.90 -13.60 3.20
CA PRO A 121 -4.60 -14.77 4.01
C PRO A 121 -3.73 -14.44 5.23
N LEU A 122 -4.11 -15.01 6.38
CA LEU A 122 -3.34 -14.91 7.62
C LEU A 122 -1.94 -15.52 7.45
N TRP A 123 -0.98 -14.93 8.14
CA TRP A 123 0.39 -15.42 8.17
C TRP A 123 0.48 -16.75 8.91
N ASN A 124 1.08 -17.76 8.29
CA ASN A 124 1.28 -19.09 8.89
C ASN A 124 2.62 -19.70 8.42
N VAL A 125 3.34 -20.32 9.34
CA VAL A 125 4.64 -20.98 9.08
C VAL A 125 4.51 -22.06 7.99
N ASP A 126 5.50 -22.11 7.10
CA ASP A 126 5.65 -23.10 6.02
C ASP A 126 4.48 -23.10 5.02
N THR A 127 3.78 -21.97 4.87
CA THR A 127 2.67 -21.82 3.93
C THR A 127 3.00 -20.98 2.70
N TRP A 128 2.26 -21.25 1.63
CA TRP A 128 2.30 -20.54 0.36
C TRP A 128 0.91 -19.99 0.10
N GLN A 129 0.76 -18.67 0.14
CA GLN A 129 -0.50 -17.95 0.03
C GLN A 129 -0.58 -17.30 -1.35
N ASN A 130 -1.75 -17.38 -1.99
CA ASN A 130 -1.98 -16.72 -3.28
C ASN A 130 -2.93 -15.55 -3.09
N ILE A 131 -2.59 -14.41 -3.67
CA ILE A 131 -3.46 -13.24 -3.76
C ILE A 131 -3.56 -12.88 -5.24
N SER A 132 -4.76 -13.00 -5.81
CA SER A 132 -4.94 -12.83 -7.25
C SER A 132 -4.83 -11.37 -7.66
N ASN A 133 -5.57 -10.50 -6.97
CA ASN A 133 -5.66 -9.08 -7.28
C ASN A 133 -5.50 -8.24 -6.01
N LEU A 134 -4.68 -7.21 -6.11
CA LEU A 134 -4.59 -6.13 -5.15
C LEU A 134 -4.77 -4.79 -5.86
N TYR A 135 -5.29 -3.83 -5.12
CA TYR A 135 -5.63 -2.52 -5.62
C TYR A 135 -5.13 -1.46 -4.66
N SER A 136 -4.69 -0.34 -5.20
CA SER A 136 -4.27 0.82 -4.44
C SER A 136 -4.77 2.06 -5.16
N CYS A 137 -5.18 3.05 -4.38
CA CYS A 137 -5.63 4.33 -4.88
C CYS A 137 -4.79 5.42 -4.23
N GLN A 138 -4.52 6.50 -4.97
CA GLN A 138 -3.90 7.70 -4.41
C GLN A 138 -4.60 8.12 -3.12
N HIS A 139 -3.86 8.71 -2.18
CA HIS A 139 -4.40 9.08 -0.87
C HIS A 139 -5.03 7.93 -0.04
N ASN A 140 -4.76 6.67 -0.38
CA ASN A 140 -5.31 5.47 0.28
C ASN A 140 -6.84 5.42 0.34
N ILE A 141 -7.50 5.92 -0.71
CA ILE A 141 -8.96 5.90 -0.81
C ILE A 141 -9.46 4.44 -0.93
N PRO A 142 -10.61 4.10 -0.34
CA PRO A 142 -11.22 2.78 -0.52
C PRO A 142 -11.54 2.46 -1.99
N ILE A 143 -11.33 1.19 -2.37
CA ILE A 143 -11.81 0.65 -3.65
C ILE A 143 -13.32 0.38 -3.62
N ASP A 144 -13.97 0.46 -4.78
CA ASP A 144 -15.37 0.07 -4.92
C ASP A 144 -15.55 -1.47 -4.92
N GLU A 145 -16.80 -1.94 -5.02
CA GLU A 145 -17.13 -3.37 -5.05
C GLU A 145 -16.57 -4.13 -6.27
N ASN A 146 -16.06 -3.42 -7.28
CA ASN A 146 -15.46 -3.97 -8.50
C ASN A 146 -13.93 -3.88 -8.49
N GLY A 147 -13.33 -3.33 -7.43
CA GLY A 147 -11.88 -3.12 -7.33
C GLY A 147 -11.41 -1.94 -8.18
N ILE A 148 -12.23 -0.90 -8.28
CA ILE A 148 -11.95 0.31 -9.04
C ILE A 148 -11.75 1.46 -8.05
N CYS A 149 -10.70 2.25 -8.26
CA CYS A 149 -10.49 3.50 -7.56
C CYS A 149 -11.52 4.52 -8.02
N ILE A 150 -12.17 5.16 -7.04
CA ILE A 150 -13.13 6.24 -7.29
C ILE A 150 -12.39 7.39 -7.98
N ASP A 151 -13.03 8.01 -8.97
CA ASP A 151 -12.46 9.15 -9.68
C ASP A 151 -12.07 10.26 -8.70
N ASN A 152 -10.83 10.75 -8.80
CA ASN A 152 -10.26 11.71 -7.85
C ASN A 152 -11.11 12.99 -7.75
N CYS A 153 -11.71 13.42 -8.85
CA CYS A 153 -12.56 14.60 -8.82
C CYS A 153 -13.89 14.37 -8.06
N ASN A 154 -14.36 13.12 -7.95
CA ASN A 154 -15.57 12.82 -7.18
C ASN A 154 -15.35 12.96 -5.66
N ILE A 155 -14.15 12.67 -5.19
CA ILE A 155 -13.79 12.73 -3.78
C ILE A 155 -13.09 14.03 -3.38
N ASP A 156 -12.49 14.75 -4.33
CA ASP A 156 -11.93 16.09 -4.20
C ASP A 156 -12.69 17.08 -5.13
N PRO A 157 -13.96 17.39 -4.83
CA PRO A 157 -14.77 18.32 -5.61
C PRO A 157 -14.24 19.75 -5.60
N ASN A 158 -13.34 20.10 -4.67
CA ASN A 158 -12.75 21.43 -4.58
C ASN A 158 -11.43 21.55 -5.40
N LEU A 159 -10.86 20.42 -5.80
CA LEU A 159 -9.68 20.24 -6.64
C LEU A 159 -8.38 20.82 -6.05
N ASP A 160 -8.25 20.79 -4.72
CA ASP A 160 -7.04 21.24 -4.03
C ASP A 160 -6.05 20.12 -3.68
N GLN A 161 -6.36 18.89 -4.11
CA GLN A 161 -5.58 17.66 -3.91
C GLN A 161 -5.54 17.17 -2.45
N ASN A 162 -6.40 17.70 -1.59
CA ASN A 162 -6.57 17.21 -0.23
C ASN A 162 -8.02 16.80 -0.02
N ILE A 163 -8.23 15.56 0.41
CA ILE A 163 -9.56 15.09 0.80
C ILE A 163 -9.80 15.51 2.25
N ASP A 164 -10.51 16.63 2.45
CA ASP A 164 -10.77 17.20 3.76
C ASP A 164 -12.16 17.86 3.90
N ILE A 165 -12.38 18.57 5.01
CA ILE A 165 -13.68 19.18 5.32
C ILE A 165 -14.12 20.24 4.28
N LEU A 166 -13.18 20.81 3.52
CA LEU A 166 -13.44 21.77 2.45
C LEU A 166 -14.15 21.12 1.26
N ASP A 167 -13.93 19.82 1.02
CA ASP A 167 -14.68 19.06 0.01
C ASP A 167 -16.14 18.91 0.40
N ILE A 168 -16.37 18.55 1.66
CA ILE A 168 -17.72 18.48 2.23
C ILE A 168 -18.40 19.84 2.14
N MET A 169 -17.70 20.93 2.46
CA MET A 169 -18.25 22.28 2.33
C MET A 169 -18.61 22.60 0.88
N THR A 170 -17.82 22.15 -0.08
CA THR A 170 -18.05 22.33 -1.51
C THR A 170 -19.29 21.54 -1.97
N LEU A 171 -19.42 20.27 -1.59
CA LEU A 171 -20.62 19.48 -1.85
C LEU A 171 -21.88 20.10 -1.24
N ILE A 172 -21.82 20.56 0.02
CA ILE A 172 -22.95 21.23 0.67
C ILE A 172 -23.37 22.48 -0.10
N ASP A 173 -22.41 23.29 -0.55
CA ASP A 173 -22.70 24.49 -1.34
C ASP A 173 -23.40 24.13 -2.66
N ILE A 174 -22.91 23.10 -3.36
CA ILE A 174 -23.52 22.59 -4.59
C ILE A 174 -24.94 22.09 -4.32
N VAL A 175 -25.14 21.20 -3.33
CA VAL A 175 -26.44 20.61 -2.98
C VAL A 175 -27.47 21.69 -2.59
N LEU A 176 -27.05 22.74 -1.88
CA LEU A 176 -27.96 23.78 -1.39
C LEU A 176 -28.27 24.85 -2.43
N TYR A 177 -27.30 25.24 -3.25
CA TYR A 177 -27.41 26.45 -4.09
C TYR A 177 -27.40 26.18 -5.58
N CYS A 178 -27.05 24.97 -6.01
CA CYS A 178 -26.90 24.70 -7.42
C CYS A 178 -28.14 24.08 -8.05
N SER A 179 -28.92 24.90 -8.75
CA SER A 179 -30.15 24.45 -9.42
C SER A 179 -29.95 23.96 -10.87
N ASN A 180 -28.79 24.19 -11.50
CA ASN A 180 -28.51 23.91 -12.93
C ASN A 180 -27.00 23.71 -13.23
N CYS A 181 -26.18 23.22 -12.30
CA CYS A 181 -24.79 22.87 -12.65
C CYS A 181 -24.78 21.61 -13.51
N GLU A 182 -23.84 21.58 -14.46
CA GLU A 182 -23.30 20.32 -14.91
C GLU A 182 -22.49 19.75 -13.75
N ILE A 183 -22.90 18.57 -13.30
CA ILE A 183 -22.21 17.82 -12.25
C ILE A 183 -21.12 17.04 -12.97
N ASP A 184 -19.91 17.60 -12.94
CA ASP A 184 -18.74 16.91 -13.48
C ASP A 184 -17.99 16.13 -12.39
N CYS A 185 -18.21 16.49 -11.13
CA CYS A 185 -17.49 15.98 -9.97
C CYS A 185 -18.38 15.99 -8.73
N GLY A 186 -18.10 15.07 -7.80
CA GLY A 186 -18.70 14.96 -6.48
C GLY A 186 -19.67 13.80 -6.31
N ASP A 187 -20.00 13.08 -7.39
CA ASP A 187 -20.93 11.94 -7.41
C ASP A 187 -20.14 10.68 -7.11
N ILE A 188 -19.99 10.38 -5.82
CA ILE A 188 -19.02 9.40 -5.32
C ILE A 188 -19.58 7.99 -5.43
N ASN A 189 -20.90 7.86 -5.26
CA ASN A 189 -21.58 6.58 -5.41
C ASN A 189 -21.97 6.28 -6.89
N ASN A 190 -21.64 7.17 -7.82
CA ASN A 190 -21.92 7.08 -9.25
C ASN A 190 -23.42 6.87 -9.57
N ASP A 191 -24.33 7.45 -8.78
CA ASP A 191 -25.78 7.33 -8.99
C ASP A 191 -26.37 8.45 -9.88
N ASN A 192 -25.52 9.36 -10.36
CA ASN A 192 -25.83 10.57 -11.13
C ASN A 192 -26.61 11.63 -10.34
N GLN A 193 -26.50 11.64 -9.01
CA GLN A 193 -27.04 12.67 -8.14
C GLN A 193 -25.95 13.14 -7.18
N LEU A 194 -25.88 14.46 -6.97
CA LEU A 194 -25.14 15.01 -5.83
C LEU A 194 -26.11 15.20 -4.68
N ASP A 195 -25.96 14.40 -3.62
CA ASP A 195 -26.80 14.52 -2.45
C ASP A 195 -26.07 14.27 -1.12
N LEU A 196 -26.84 13.98 -0.07
CA LEU A 196 -26.28 13.76 1.26
C LEU A 196 -25.48 12.46 1.36
N GLN A 197 -25.72 11.50 0.46
CA GLN A 197 -25.02 10.23 0.42
C GLN A 197 -23.56 10.43 0.03
N ASP A 198 -23.26 11.28 -0.95
CA ASP A 198 -21.88 11.64 -1.32
C ASP A 198 -21.13 12.29 -0.16
N ILE A 199 -21.80 13.24 0.52
CA ILE A 199 -21.24 13.91 1.70
C ILE A 199 -20.89 12.91 2.81
N ILE A 200 -21.75 11.91 3.03
CA ILE A 200 -21.49 10.86 4.03
C ILE A 200 -20.27 10.03 3.62
N ILE A 201 -20.13 9.69 2.34
CA ILE A 201 -19.00 8.88 1.87
C ILE A 201 -17.68 9.66 2.02
N ILE A 202 -17.60 10.95 1.63
CA ILE A 202 -16.40 11.76 1.89
C ILE A 202 -16.08 11.79 3.39
N LEU A 203 -17.10 11.99 4.24
CA LEU A 203 -16.89 12.03 5.68
C LEU A 203 -16.33 10.71 6.21
N GLU A 204 -16.78 9.57 5.69
CA GLU A 204 -16.23 8.26 6.05
C GLU A 204 -14.77 8.13 5.60
N ILE A 205 -14.42 8.58 4.39
CA ILE A 205 -13.04 8.61 3.87
C ILE A 205 -12.13 9.46 4.78
N ILE A 206 -12.58 10.67 5.15
CA ILE A 206 -11.82 11.57 6.04
C ILE A 206 -11.61 10.96 7.42
N LEU A 207 -12.56 10.18 7.92
CA LEU A 207 -12.49 9.56 9.26
C LEU A 207 -11.70 8.26 9.28
N SER A 208 -11.49 7.61 8.13
CA SER A 208 -10.64 6.43 8.00
C SER A 208 -9.15 6.75 7.84
N ASN A 209 -8.84 7.98 7.43
CA ASN A 209 -7.48 8.52 7.32
C ASN A 209 -7.00 9.18 8.63
#